data_AF-I3ZT49-F1
#
_entry.id   AF-I3ZT49-F1
#
_cell.length_a   1.000
_cell.length_b   1.000
_cell.length_c   1.000
_cell.angle_alpha   90.00
_cell.angle_beta   90.00
_cell.angle_gamma   90.00
#
_symmetry.space_group_name_H-M   'P 1'
#
loop_
_entity.id
_entity.type
_entity.pdbx_description
1 polymer ?
#
loop_
_entity_poly.entity_id
_entity_poly.type
_entity_poly.pdbx_seq_one_letter_code
_entity_poly.pdbx_strand_id
1 'polypeptide(L)'
;MDFDLFMERYGYKILLAIFGMIVAGIFAIIGIWAYVALKYLGLLFGGLIIALVAVRSLMNRRILDAQARVFSKYFYDDRRRR
;
A
#
# COMPACT_ATOMS: atom_id res chain seq x y z
N MET A 1 -20.09 -45.31 25.41
CA MET A 1 -19.12 -44.25 25.78
C MET A 1 -19.92 -42.98 25.90
N ASP A 2 -20.01 -42.41 27.09
CA ASP A 2 -20.81 -41.21 27.34
C ASP A 2 -20.14 -40.03 26.63
N PHE A 3 -20.73 -39.62 25.50
CA PHE A 3 -20.25 -38.49 24.72
C PHE A 3 -20.26 -37.20 25.55
N ASP A 4 -21.17 -37.12 26.53
CA ASP A 4 -21.22 -36.07 27.55
C ASP A 4 -19.95 -36.00 28.40
N LEU A 5 -19.52 -37.14 28.97
CA LEU A 5 -18.33 -37.20 29.81
C LEU A 5 -17.05 -36.87 29.01
N PHE A 6 -17.06 -37.18 27.71
CA PHE A 6 -15.99 -36.80 26.78
C PHE A 6 -15.97 -35.29 26.49
N MET A 7 -17.14 -34.70 26.24
CA MET A 7 -17.25 -33.26 25.97
C MET A 7 -16.90 -32.41 27.20
N GLU A 8 -17.24 -32.89 28.40
CA GLU A 8 -16.92 -32.24 29.67
C GLU A 8 -15.39 -32.13 29.90
N ARG A 9 -14.61 -33.15 29.51
CA ARG A 9 -13.15 -33.15 29.68
C ARG A 9 -12.36 -32.59 28.50
N TYR A 10 -12.79 -32.87 27.26
CA TYR A 10 -12.00 -32.59 26.05
C TYR A 10 -12.75 -31.78 24.99
N GLY A 11 -14.08 -31.68 25.08
CA GLY A 11 -14.91 -31.05 24.06
C GLY A 11 -14.53 -29.62 23.76
N TYR A 12 -14.32 -28.79 24.79
CA TYR A 12 -13.94 -27.39 24.61
C TYR A 12 -12.58 -27.20 23.93
N LYS A 13 -11.61 -28.09 24.20
CA LYS A 13 -10.26 -28.01 23.59
C LYS A 13 -10.32 -28.35 22.10
N ILE A 14 -11.11 -29.35 21.75
CA ILE A 14 -11.32 -29.76 20.35
C ILE A 14 -12.09 -28.67 19.60
N LEU A 15 -13.13 -28.10 20.22
CA LEU A 15 -13.87 -26.99 19.62
C LEU A 15 -12.98 -25.77 19.39
N LEU A 16 -12.14 -25.42 20.37
CA LEU A 16 -11.17 -24.33 20.26
C LEU A 16 -10.16 -24.60 19.13
N ALA A 17 -9.65 -25.83 19.00
CA ALA A 17 -8.71 -26.19 17.95
C ALA A 17 -9.34 -26.10 16.56
N ILE A 18 -10.58 -26.60 16.40
CA ILE A 18 -11.32 -26.51 15.13
C ILE A 18 -11.61 -25.04 14.80
N PHE A 19 -12.06 -24.26 15.77
CA PHE A 19 -12.31 -22.83 15.59
C PHE A 19 -11.03 -22.08 15.20
N GLY A 20 -9.93 -22.33 15.90
CA GLY A 20 -8.62 -21.75 15.59
C GLY A 20 -8.14 -22.13 14.20
N MET A 21 -8.35 -23.38 13.77
CA MET A 21 -8.02 -23.85 12.42
C MET A 21 -8.84 -23.13 11.35
N ILE A 22 -10.14 -22.91 11.58
CA ILE A 22 -11.01 -22.17 10.66
C ILE A 22 -10.53 -20.72 10.54
N VAL A 23 -10.28 -20.05 11.66
CA VAL A 23 -9.79 -18.66 11.69
C VAL A 23 -8.43 -18.56 10.98
N ALA A 24 -7.50 -19.47 11.28
CA ALA A 24 -6.20 -19.54 10.61
C ALA A 24 -6.36 -19.78 9.09
N GLY A 25 -7.29 -20.64 8.68
CA GLY A 25 -7.62 -20.90 7.29
C GLY A 25 -8.11 -19.65 6.55
N ILE A 26 -8.95 -18.83 7.18
CA ILE A 26 -9.41 -17.54 6.62
C ILE A 26 -8.22 -16.63 6.36
N PHE A 27 -7.35 -16.44 7.36
CA PHE A 27 -6.16 -15.60 7.21
C PHE A 27 -5.18 -16.15 6.17
N ALA A 28 -5.01 -17.47 6.10
CA ALA A 28 -4.18 -18.11 5.09
C ALA A 28 -4.71 -17.84 3.68
N ILE A 29 -6.01 -17.99 3.44
CA ILE A 29 -6.64 -17.69 2.14
C ILE A 29 -6.42 -16.23 1.76
N ILE A 30 -6.70 -15.29 2.67
CA ILE A 30 -6.49 -13.86 2.44
C ILE A 30 -5.01 -13.58 2.12
N GLY A 31 -4.09 -14.16 2.89
CA GLY A 31 -2.65 -14.00 2.70
C GLY A 31 -2.18 -14.54 1.35
N ILE A 32 -2.66 -15.70 0.92
CA ILE A 32 -2.34 -16.28 -0.39
C ILE A 32 -2.81 -15.36 -1.51
N TRP A 33 -4.07 -14.87 -1.44
CA TRP A 33 -4.60 -13.97 -2.46
C TRP A 33 -3.87 -12.62 -2.49
N ALA A 34 -3.54 -12.07 -1.32
CA ALA A 34 -2.74 -10.85 -1.23
C ALA A 34 -1.34 -11.06 -1.84
N TYR A 35 -0.69 -12.19 -1.57
CA TYR A 35 0.60 -12.53 -2.14
C TYR A 35 0.53 -12.70 -3.67
N VAL A 36 -0.49 -13.41 -4.18
CA VAL A 36 -0.74 -13.57 -5.62
C VAL A 36 -0.97 -12.20 -6.27
N ALA A 37 -1.83 -11.37 -5.68
CA ALA A 37 -2.08 -10.01 -6.16
C ALA A 37 -0.78 -9.20 -6.20
N LEU A 38 0.02 -9.20 -5.15
CA LEU A 38 1.31 -8.51 -5.13
C LEU A 38 2.31 -9.08 -6.15
N LYS A 39 2.37 -10.39 -6.31
CA LYS A 39 3.30 -11.03 -7.25
C LYS A 39 2.99 -10.69 -8.71
N TYR A 40 1.71 -10.71 -9.09
CA TYR A 40 1.30 -10.49 -10.47
C TYR A 40 0.98 -9.02 -10.79
N LEU A 41 0.45 -8.26 -9.84
CA LEU A 41 0.09 -6.85 -10.01
C LEU A 41 1.15 -5.90 -9.46
N GLY A 42 2.11 -6.37 -8.66
CA GLY A 42 3.11 -5.51 -8.02
C GLY A 42 4.03 -4.82 -9.03
N LEU A 43 4.32 -5.45 -10.17
CA LEU A 43 5.12 -4.83 -11.23
C LEU A 43 4.37 -3.70 -11.93
N LEU A 44 3.05 -3.88 -12.13
CA LEU A 44 2.17 -2.85 -12.68
C LEU A 44 1.98 -1.70 -11.68
N PHE A 45 1.70 -2.00 -10.42
CA PHE A 45 1.54 -0.99 -9.36
C PHE A 45 2.84 -0.22 -9.10
N GLY A 46 3.97 -0.94 -8.98
CA GLY A 46 5.28 -0.33 -8.81
C GLY A 46 5.67 0.53 -10.02
N GLY A 47 5.44 0.02 -11.23
CA GLY A 47 5.64 0.77 -12.47
C GLY A 47 4.80 2.05 -12.53
N LEU A 48 3.52 1.97 -12.16
CA LEU A 48 2.61 3.11 -12.10
C LEU A 48 3.10 4.18 -11.10
N ILE A 49 3.51 3.77 -9.90
CA ILE A 49 4.04 4.68 -8.87
C ILE A 49 5.30 5.38 -9.38
N ILE A 50 6.23 4.64 -9.96
CA ILE A 50 7.46 5.20 -10.54
C ILE A 50 7.12 6.19 -11.66
N ALA A 51 6.18 5.85 -12.54
CA ALA A 51 5.75 6.75 -13.61
C ALA A 51 5.13 8.05 -13.06
N LEU A 52 4.26 7.96 -12.05
CA LEU A 52 3.67 9.15 -11.41
C LEU A 52 4.73 10.04 -10.75
N VAL A 53 5.70 9.43 -10.05
CA VAL A 53 6.82 10.15 -9.43
C VAL A 53 7.67 10.84 -10.49
N ALA A 54 7.97 10.15 -11.60
CA ALA A 54 8.73 10.72 -12.71
C ALA A 54 8.02 11.91 -13.35
N VAL A 55 6.73 11.78 -13.66
CA VAL A 55 5.90 12.86 -14.21
C VAL A 55 5.85 14.05 -13.26
N ARG A 56 5.61 13.80 -11.97
CA ARG A 56 5.57 14.87 -10.96
C ARG A 56 6.92 15.58 -10.84
N SER A 57 8.03 14.84 -10.84
CA SER A 57 9.37 15.42 -10.77
C SER A 57 9.67 16.32 -11.98
N LEU A 58 9.32 15.87 -13.19
CA LEU A 58 9.47 16.64 -14.42
C LEU A 58 8.61 17.92 -14.41
N MET A 59 7.35 17.83 -13.98
CA MET A 59 6.49 19.01 -13.83
C MET A 59 7.04 19.98 -12.78
N ASN A 60 7.52 19.48 -11.64
CA ASN A 60 8.02 20.33 -10.58
C ASN A 60 9.24 21.15 -11.03
N ARG A 61 10.16 20.54 -11.81
CA ARG A 61 11.27 21.26 -12.45
C ARG A 61 10.78 22.39 -13.33
N ARG A 62 9.79 22.14 -14.19
CA ARG A 62 9.23 23.16 -15.08
C ARG A 62 8.55 24.30 -14.32
N ILE A 63 7.84 23.97 -13.23
CA ILE A 63 7.19 24.97 -12.38
C ILE A 63 8.23 25.85 -11.70
N LEU A 64 9.30 25.26 -11.14
CA LEU A 64 10.38 26.00 -10.50
C LEU A 64 11.13 26.90 -11.49
N ASP A 65 11.41 26.40 -12.71
CA ASP A 65 12.03 27.21 -13.77
C ASP A 65 11.12 28.38 -14.19
N ALA A 66 9.82 28.15 -14.31
CA ALA A 66 8.86 29.20 -14.64
C ALA A 66 8.78 30.25 -13.53
N GLN A 67 8.73 29.84 -12.26
CA GLN A 67 8.76 30.74 -11.12
C GLN A 67 10.05 31.55 -11.06
N ALA A 68 11.21 30.91 -11.28
CA ALA A 68 12.51 31.59 -11.30
C ALA A 68 12.56 32.67 -12.40
N ARG A 69 12.05 32.37 -13.61
CA ARG A 69 11.97 33.37 -14.70
C ARG A 69 11.08 34.54 -14.34
N VAL A 70 9.89 34.29 -13.77
CA VAL A 70 8.97 35.35 -13.34
C VAL A 70 9.62 36.23 -12.28
N PHE A 71 10.22 35.64 -11.24
CA PHE A 71 10.95 36.38 -10.21
C PHE A 71 12.10 37.19 -10.80
N SER A 72 12.90 36.62 -11.71
CA SER A 72 14.01 37.35 -12.33
C SER A 72 13.53 38.59 -13.11
N LYS A 73 12.42 38.46 -13.85
CA LYS A 73 11.85 39.56 -14.65
C LYS A 73 11.34 40.70 -13.78
N TYR A 74 10.62 40.40 -12.69
CA TYR A 74 10.07 41.44 -11.82
C TYR A 74 11.10 42.08 -10.88
N PHE A 75 12.08 41.32 -10.39
CA PHE A 75 13.01 41.84 -9.38
C PHE A 75 14.32 42.42 -9.95
N TYR A 76 14.83 41.87 -11.05
CA TYR A 76 16.14 42.26 -11.60
C TYR A 76 16.03 43.12 -12.87
N ASP A 77 15.04 42.87 -13.74
CA ASP A 77 14.88 43.61 -15.00
C ASP A 77 14.28 45.02 -14.75
N ASP A 78 13.33 45.13 -13.82
CA ASP A 78 12.72 46.42 -13.43
C ASP A 78 13.70 47.34 -12.69
N ARG A 79 14.64 46.75 -11.93
CA ARG A 79 15.71 47.48 -11.22
C ARG A 79 16.73 48.13 -12.14
N ARG A 80 16.85 47.65 -13.39
CA ARG A 80 17.81 48.15 -14.37
C ARG A 80 17.25 49.27 -15.24
N ARG A 81 15.93 49.52 -15.15
CA ARG A 81 15.21 50.58 -15.88
C ARG A 81 14.95 51.85 -15.07
N ARG A 82 15.19 51.84 -13.75
CA ARG A 82 15.29 53.03 -12.91
C ARG A 82 16.74 53.42 -12.72
#